data_AF-A0A175VXG8-F1
#
_entry.id   AF-A0A175VXG8-F1
#
_cell.length_a   1.000
_cell.length_b   1.000
_cell.length_c   1.000
_cell.angle_alpha   90.00
_cell.angle_beta   90.00
_cell.angle_gamma   90.00
#
_symmetry.space_group_name_H-M   'P 1'
#
loop_
_entity.id
_entity.type
_entity.pdbx_description
1 polymer ?
#
loop_
_entity_poly.entity_id
_entity_poly.type
_entity_poly.pdbx_seq_one_letter_code
_entity_poly.pdbx_strand_id
1 'polypeptide(L)'
;MTLTKPTLICSDASSQTFALVFDTPHDTLDLSAMGLKRGCTVVIPHARRTPPDDEGKKQGFVKIAKGREADVRVIPGALERVTLLAARLKGGQAGEGKGGCENCGNGEDGVKGV
;
A
#
# COMPACT_ATOMS: atom_id res chain seq x y z
N MET A 1 -5.11 -23.54 22.06
CA MET A 1 -5.32 -22.10 21.80
C MET A 1 -5.37 -21.90 20.30
N THR A 2 -6.50 -21.44 19.76
CA THR A 2 -6.66 -21.11 18.33
C THR A 2 -5.99 -19.77 18.06
N LEU A 3 -4.71 -19.82 17.67
CA LEU A 3 -3.95 -18.63 17.29
C LEU A 3 -4.51 -18.13 15.95
N THR A 4 -5.29 -17.04 15.99
CA THR A 4 -5.78 -16.39 14.77
C THR A 4 -4.59 -15.68 14.10
N LYS A 5 -4.45 -15.88 12.80
CA LYS A 5 -3.44 -15.18 12.00
C LYS A 5 -3.98 -13.81 11.59
N PRO A 6 -3.24 -12.71 11.79
CA PRO A 6 -3.64 -11.40 11.30
C PRO A 6 -3.94 -11.45 9.81
N THR A 7 -5.13 -10.99 9.43
CA THR A 7 -5.61 -11.03 8.05
C THR A 7 -6.22 -9.70 7.67
N LEU A 8 -5.77 -9.13 6.55
CA LEU A 8 -6.34 -7.93 5.93
C LEU A 8 -7.03 -8.32 4.62
N ILE A 9 -8.12 -7.63 4.28
CA ILE A 9 -8.73 -7.75 2.95
C ILE A 9 -8.23 -6.58 2.11
N CYS A 10 -7.56 -6.91 1.00
CA CYS A 10 -6.97 -5.96 0.07
C CYS A 10 -7.66 -6.05 -1.29
N SER A 11 -7.54 -4.99 -2.09
CA SER A 11 -7.92 -4.97 -3.50
C SER A 11 -6.72 -4.57 -4.36
N ASP A 12 -6.56 -5.21 -5.50
CA ASP A 12 -5.52 -4.86 -6.48
C ASP A 12 -6.00 -3.80 -7.49
N ALA A 13 -5.16 -3.45 -8.46
CA ALA A 13 -5.45 -2.48 -9.51
C ALA A 13 -6.60 -2.91 -10.44
N SER A 14 -6.94 -4.20 -10.47
CA SER A 14 -8.06 -4.76 -11.23
C SER A 14 -9.33 -4.88 -10.37
N SER A 15 -9.37 -4.24 -9.20
CA SER A 15 -10.46 -4.32 -8.23
C SER A 15 -10.74 -5.74 -7.71
N GLN A 16 -9.83 -6.68 -7.89
CA GLN A 16 -10.00 -8.02 -7.33
C GLN A 16 -9.60 -8.05 -5.87
N THR A 17 -10.47 -8.66 -5.05
CA THR A 17 -10.23 -8.77 -3.61
C THR A 17 -9.42 -10.01 -3.26
N PHE A 18 -8.54 -9.89 -2.27
CA PHE A 18 -7.72 -10.98 -1.77
C PHE A 18 -7.38 -10.79 -0.30
N ALA A 19 -7.11 -11.89 0.39
CA ALA A 19 -6.65 -11.85 1.78
C ALA A 19 -5.13 -11.69 1.84
N LEU A 20 -4.65 -10.73 2.62
CA LEU A 20 -3.26 -10.64 3.03
C LEU A 20 -3.13 -11.26 4.43
N VAL A 21 -2.48 -12.41 4.52
CA VAL A 21 -2.39 -13.22 5.74
C VAL A 21 -0.96 -13.19 6.27
N PHE A 22 -0.79 -12.81 7.53
CA PHE A 22 0.50 -12.87 8.21
C PHE A 22 0.62 -14.20 8.97
N ASP A 23 1.68 -14.96 8.70
CA ASP A 23 1.95 -16.25 9.35
C ASP A 23 2.61 -16.10 10.74
N THR A 24 2.35 -14.97 11.37
CA THR A 24 2.88 -14.57 12.67
C THR A 24 1.71 -14.44 13.64
N PRO A 25 1.87 -14.86 14.91
CA PRO A 25 0.81 -14.75 15.91
C PRO A 25 0.26 -13.34 16.02
N HIS A 26 -1.06 -13.20 16.18
CA HIS A 26 -1.71 -11.89 16.30
C HIS A 26 -1.11 -11.00 17.40
N ASP A 27 -0.73 -11.59 18.53
CA ASP A 27 -0.20 -10.85 19.68
C ASP A 27 1.23 -10.34 19.48
N THR A 28 1.88 -10.71 18.38
CA THR A 28 3.26 -10.30 18.07
C THR A 28 3.35 -9.27 16.93
N LEU A 29 2.22 -8.97 16.28
CA LEU A 29 2.19 -8.09 15.12
C LEU A 29 1.24 -6.91 15.34
N ASP A 30 1.79 -5.72 15.52
CA ASP A 30 1.01 -4.48 15.58
C ASP A 30 0.82 -3.90 14.17
N LEU A 31 -0.31 -4.25 13.54
CA LEU A 31 -0.68 -3.74 12.22
C LEU A 31 -0.80 -2.21 12.18
N SER A 32 -1.23 -1.59 13.28
CA SER A 32 -1.40 -0.14 13.36
C SER A 32 -0.05 0.57 13.41
N ALA A 33 0.90 0.03 14.20
CA ALA A 33 2.27 0.53 14.24
C ALA A 33 3.00 0.38 12.89
N MET A 34 2.67 -0.64 12.10
CA MET A 34 3.15 -0.78 10.72
C MET A 34 2.53 0.24 9.75
N GLY A 35 1.53 1.01 10.18
CA GLY A 35 0.79 1.95 9.34
C GLY A 35 -0.31 1.31 8.49
N LEU A 36 -0.58 0.01 8.66
CA LEU A 36 -1.61 -0.70 7.91
C LEU A 36 -3.00 -0.25 8.37
N LYS A 37 -3.60 0.68 7.62
CA LYS A 37 -4.92 1.24 7.88
C LYS A 37 -5.76 1.29 6.61
N ARG A 38 -7.07 1.44 6.75
CA ARG A 38 -7.96 1.63 5.58
C ARG A 38 -7.50 2.84 4.76
N GLY A 39 -7.51 2.68 3.44
CA GLY A 39 -7.09 3.73 2.49
C GLY A 39 -5.58 3.88 2.31
N CYS A 40 -4.75 2.99 2.88
CA CYS A 40 -3.33 2.89 2.51
C CYS A 40 -3.12 1.92 1.34
N THR A 41 -1.94 1.99 0.73
CA THR A 41 -1.47 1.04 -0.27
C THR A 41 -0.35 0.21 0.32
N VAL A 42 -0.46 -1.11 0.20
CA VAL A 42 0.56 -2.04 0.67
C VAL A 42 1.39 -2.53 -0.51
N VAL A 43 2.72 -2.47 -0.39
CA VAL A 43 3.67 -2.97 -1.39
C VAL A 43 4.40 -4.16 -0.78
N ILE A 44 4.29 -5.31 -1.44
CA ILE A 44 4.88 -6.57 -1.01
C ILE A 44 5.77 -7.08 -2.15
N PRO A 45 7.09 -6.85 -2.09
CA PRO A 45 8.01 -7.36 -3.09
C PRO A 45 7.89 -8.88 -3.23
N HIS A 46 7.91 -9.37 -4.48
CA HIS A 46 7.88 -10.81 -4.79
C HIS A 46 6.67 -11.58 -4.26
N ALA A 47 5.57 -10.89 -3.92
CA ALA A 47 4.34 -11.54 -3.53
C ALA A 47 3.80 -12.45 -4.65
N ARG A 48 3.31 -13.63 -4.26
CA ARG A 48 2.53 -14.51 -5.11
C ARG A 48 1.15 -14.67 -4.51
N ARG A 49 0.13 -14.49 -5.35
CA ARG A 49 -1.26 -14.74 -4.99
C ARG A 49 -1.56 -16.22 -5.22
N THR A 50 -1.95 -16.91 -4.16
CA THR A 50 -2.48 -18.27 -4.23
C THR A 50 -3.96 -18.20 -4.61
N PRO A 51 -4.40 -18.92 -5.66
CA PRO A 51 -5.81 -19.00 -5.99
C PRO A 51 -6.58 -19.69 -4.85
N PRO A 52 -7.89 -19.47 -4.73
CA PRO A 52 -8.69 -20.22 -3.76
C PRO A 52 -8.71 -21.72 -4.12
N ASP A 53 -8.63 -22.58 -3.11
CA ASP A 53 -8.63 -24.04 -3.30
C ASP A 53 -10.01 -24.59 -3.72
N ASP A 54 -11.09 -23.92 -3.32
CA ASP A 54 -12.48 -24.33 -3.52
C ASP A 54 -13.26 -23.28 -4.33
N GLU A 55 -14.15 -23.70 -5.24
CA GLU A 55 -15.05 -22.80 -5.97
C GLU A 55 -15.92 -21.90 -5.05
N GLY A 56 -16.11 -22.31 -3.78
CA GLY A 56 -16.86 -21.53 -2.79
C GLY A 56 -16.07 -20.37 -2.15
N LYS A 57 -14.74 -20.41 -2.15
CA LYS A 57 -13.90 -19.33 -1.60
C LYS A 57 -13.58 -18.35 -2.72
N LYS A 58 -14.25 -17.20 -2.74
CA LYS A 58 -14.12 -16.24 -3.85
C LYS A 58 -12.79 -15.50 -3.89
N GLN A 59 -12.01 -15.54 -2.83
CA GLN A 59 -10.83 -14.70 -2.66
C GLN A 59 -9.60 -15.58 -2.47
N GLY A 60 -8.66 -15.46 -3.40
CA GLY A 60 -7.30 -15.94 -3.20
C GLY A 60 -6.59 -15.17 -2.07
N PHE A 61 -5.38 -15.59 -1.73
CA PHE A 61 -4.62 -14.96 -0.65
C PHE A 61 -3.15 -14.74 -1.01
N VAL A 62 -2.53 -13.80 -0.33
CA VAL A 62 -1.09 -13.57 -0.28
C VAL A 62 -0.65 -13.83 1.15
N LYS A 63 0.33 -14.71 1.33
CA LYS A 63 0.85 -15.07 2.64
C LYS A 63 2.18 -14.40 2.90
N ILE A 64 2.29 -13.66 4.00
CA ILE A 64 3.55 -13.15 4.54
C ILE A 64 4.08 -14.19 5.52
N ALA A 65 5.21 -14.79 5.20
CA ALA A 65 5.84 -15.76 6.08
C ALA A 65 6.34 -15.08 7.38
N LYS A 66 6.42 -15.86 8.46
CA LYS A 66 6.97 -15.37 9.73
C LYS A 66 8.40 -14.83 9.51
N GLY A 67 8.66 -13.62 10.00
CA GLY A 67 9.95 -12.93 9.86
C GLY A 67 10.11 -12.12 8.56
N ARG A 68 9.10 -12.10 7.68
CA ARG A 68 9.07 -11.31 6.44
C ARG A 68 8.22 -10.05 6.54
N GLU A 69 7.75 -9.71 7.73
CA GLU A 69 6.87 -8.56 7.95
C GLU A 69 7.59 -7.24 7.64
N ALA A 70 8.90 -7.19 7.86
CA ALA A 70 9.75 -6.03 7.52
C ALA A 70 9.85 -5.77 6.01
N ASP A 71 9.56 -6.75 5.15
CA ASP A 71 9.55 -6.57 3.69
C ASP A 71 8.27 -5.86 3.21
N VAL A 72 7.23 -5.80 4.06
CA VAL A 72 5.95 -5.14 3.77
C VAL A 72 6.11 -3.64 3.92
N ARG A 73 5.91 -2.90 2.82
CA ARG A 73 5.96 -1.44 2.83
C ARG A 73 4.56 -0.87 2.77
N VAL A 74 4.33 0.20 3.51
CA VAL A 74 3.05 0.91 3.51
C VAL A 74 3.25 2.31 2.93
N ILE A 75 2.47 2.62 1.90
CA ILE A 75 2.39 3.95 1.32
C ILE A 75 1.08 4.59 1.77
N PRO A 76 1.13 5.74 2.46
CA PRO A 76 -0.07 6.49 2.79
C PRO A 76 -0.81 6.93 1.52
N GLY A 77 -2.09 6.55 1.40
CA GLY A 77 -2.95 6.92 0.28
C GLY A 77 -3.44 5.73 -0.54
N ALA A 78 -4.53 5.96 -1.28
CA ALA A 78 -5.18 4.95 -2.11
C ALA A 78 -4.34 4.60 -3.35
N LEU A 79 -4.46 3.35 -3.81
CA LEU A 79 -3.66 2.79 -4.92
C LEU A 79 -3.70 3.67 -6.18
N GLU A 80 -4.87 4.20 -6.52
CA GLU A 80 -5.07 5.09 -7.66
C GLU A 80 -4.21 6.37 -7.58
N ARG A 81 -4.15 7.01 -6.40
CA ARG A 81 -3.31 8.20 -6.21
C ARG A 81 -1.83 7.85 -6.21
N VAL A 82 -1.45 6.73 -5.57
CA VAL A 82 -0.05 6.27 -5.53
C VAL A 82 0.47 5.96 -6.94
N THR A 83 -0.33 5.27 -7.75
CA THR A 83 0.03 4.92 -9.13
C THR A 83 0.06 6.16 -10.04
N LEU A 84 -0.87 7.10 -9.87
CA LEU A 84 -0.87 8.38 -10.59
C LEU A 84 0.40 9.20 -10.28
N LEU A 85 0.77 9.33 -9.01
CA LEU A 85 2.02 10.02 -8.62
C LEU A 85 3.26 9.30 -9.15
N ALA A 86 3.29 7.96 -9.11
CA ALA A 86 4.38 7.18 -9.66
C ALA A 86 4.54 7.40 -11.18
N ALA A 87 3.43 7.49 -11.92
CA ALA A 87 3.45 7.80 -13.35
C ALA A 87 4.01 9.20 -13.64
N ARG A 88 3.62 10.22 -12.85
CA ARG A 88 4.15 11.58 -12.96
C ARG A 88 5.65 11.64 -12.69
N LEU A 89 6.12 10.97 -11.63
CA LEU A 89 7.54 10.93 -11.30
C LEU A 89 8.38 10.23 -12.38
N LYS A 90 7.83 9.19 -13.01
CA LYS A 90 8.50 8.48 -14.13
C LYS A 90 8.54 9.32 -15.41
N GLY A 91 7.50 10.10 -15.68
CA GLY A 91 7.43 11.01 -16.84
C GLY A 91 8.19 12.32 -16.65
N GLY A 92 8.44 12.74 -15.40
CA GLY A 92 8.99 14.05 -15.03
C GLY A 92 10.49 14.11 -14.77
N GLN A 93 11.23 13.01 -14.91
CA GLN A 93 12.69 12.97 -14.68
C GLN A 93 13.54 13.64 -15.78
N ALA A 94 12.95 14.58 -16.54
CA ALA A 94 13.59 15.36 -17.60
C ALA A 94 13.35 16.88 -17.46
N GLY A 95 13.07 17.39 -16.26
CA GLY A 95 12.89 18.82 -16.03
C GLY A 95 13.41 19.28 -14.67
N GLU A 96 14.64 19.78 -14.64
CA GLU A 96 15.09 20.74 -13.64
C GLU A 96 14.09 21.90 -13.58
N GLY A 97 13.43 22.13 -12.44
CA GLY A 97 12.70 23.37 -12.20
C GLY A 97 11.40 23.22 -11.43
N LYS A 98 11.41 23.65 -10.16
CA LYS A 98 10.25 24.12 -9.37
C LYS A 98 9.01 23.21 -9.36
N GLY A 99 9.11 22.06 -8.70
CA GLY A 99 7.94 21.22 -8.36
C GLY A 99 7.45 21.50 -6.93
N GLY A 100 6.51 22.45 -6.77
CA GLY A 100 5.77 22.65 -5.52
C GLY A 100 4.88 21.44 -5.19
N CYS A 101 4.82 21.04 -3.92
CA CYS A 101 3.99 19.95 -3.45
C CYS A 101 2.50 20.31 -3.58
N GLU A 102 1.71 19.53 -4.34
CA GLU A 102 0.26 19.74 -4.48
C GLU A 102 -0.52 19.61 -3.15
N ASN A 103 0.12 19.11 -2.08
CA ASN A 103 -0.46 19.01 -0.72
C ASN A 103 0.18 19.97 0.29
N CYS A 104 1.23 20.71 -0.08
CA CYS A 104 1.76 21.83 0.69
C CYS A 104 1.66 23.05 -0.21
N GLY A 105 0.48 23.66 -0.24
CA GLY A 105 0.21 24.93 -0.92
C GLY A 105 0.98 26.08 -0.30
N ASN A 106 2.31 26.07 -0.41
CA ASN A 106 3.11 27.28 -0.28
C ASN A 106 3.22 27.89 -1.67
N GLY A 107 2.18 28.65 -2.01
CA GLY A 107 2.25 29.66 -3.04
C GLY A 107 3.31 30.67 -2.63
N GLU A 108 4.39 30.76 -3.39
CA GLU A 108 5.17 31.98 -3.43
C GLU A 108 4.26 33.04 -4.09
N ASP A 109 3.47 33.70 -3.24
CA ASP A 109 2.72 34.89 -3.58
C ASP A 109 3.69 35.94 -4.13
N GLY A 110 3.60 36.15 -5.45
CA GLY A 110 4.15 37.32 -6.09
C GLY A 110 3.44 38.56 -5.57
N VAL A 111 4.10 39.31 -4.69
CA VAL A 111 3.78 40.73 -4.49
C VAL A 111 4.49 41.51 -5.59
N LYS A 112 3.74 41.82 -6.65
CA LYS A 112 4.03 42.86 -7.63
C LYS A 112 3.80 44.25 -7.00
N GLY A 113 4.76 45.15 -7.20
CA GLY A 113 4.57 46.61 -7.36
C GLY A 113 4.18 47.41 -6.11
N VAL A 114 5.10 48.22 -5.59
CA VAL A 114 5.37 49.64 -5.95
C VAL A 114 6.83 49.91 -5.61
#